data_AF-A0A3Q0JBS6-F1
#
_entry.id   AF-A0A3Q0JBS6-F1
#
_cell.length_a   1.000
_cell.length_b   1.000
_cell.length_c   1.000
_cell.angle_alpha   90.00
_cell.angle_beta   90.00
_cell.angle_gamma   90.00
#
_symmetry.space_group_name_H-M   'P 1'
#
loop_
_entity.id
_entity.type
_entity.pdbx_description
1 polymer ?
#
loop_
_entity_poly.entity_id
_entity_poly.type
_entity_poly.pdbx_seq_one_letter_code
_entity_poly.pdbx_strand_id
1 'polypeptide(L)'
;MADWETVTILRKKPQKASAYKTEQAVNQARRQGIPVETQQKFNAGTNKQPGTTKNTAKLDRETEELKHEKVPLDLAKLLMQGRQAKGWSQKDLATVSSCQELKK
;
A
#
# COMPACT_ATOMS: atom_id res chain seq x y z
N MET A 1 31.82 31.01 32.68
CA MET A 1 30.55 30.80 31.94
C MET A 1 30.41 29.31 31.72
N ALA A 2 29.36 28.72 32.29
CA ALA A 2 29.33 27.34 32.73
C ALA A 2 29.12 26.30 31.61
N ASP A 3 29.78 25.16 31.80
CA ASP A 3 29.83 23.94 30.99
C ASP A 3 28.66 23.01 31.36
N TRP A 4 27.40 23.44 31.10
CA TRP A 4 26.18 22.71 31.54
C TRP A 4 25.29 22.22 30.39
N GLU A 5 25.73 22.35 29.14
CA GLU A 5 24.96 21.99 27.93
C GLU A 5 25.43 20.68 27.27
N THR A 6 26.27 19.87 27.94
CA THR A 6 26.54 18.50 27.48
C THR A 6 25.70 17.52 28.29
N VAL A 7 24.43 17.39 27.90
CA VAL A 7 23.63 16.21 28.26
C VAL A 7 24.24 15.03 27.52
N THR A 8 25.12 14.29 28.20
CA THR A 8 25.62 13.00 27.69
C THR A 8 24.43 12.07 27.54
N ILE A 9 23.94 11.88 26.32
CA ILE A 9 22.89 10.92 26.01
C ILE A 9 23.53 9.53 26.06
N LEU A 10 23.47 8.88 27.23
CA LEU A 10 24.12 7.58 27.49
C LEU A 10 23.53 6.39 26.70
N ARG A 11 22.38 6.54 26.03
CA ARG A 11 21.84 5.45 25.18
C ARG A 11 20.81 5.95 24.16
N LYS A 12 21.05 5.67 22.88
CA LYS A 12 20.07 5.84 21.81
C LYS A 12 19.02 4.73 21.93
N LYS A 13 17.72 5.07 21.94
CA LYS A 13 16.63 4.08 21.95
C LYS A 13 16.84 3.07 20.81
N PRO A 14 16.60 1.77 21.03
CA PRO A 14 16.72 0.78 19.97
C PRO A 14 15.77 1.14 18.84
N GLN A 15 16.29 1.23 17.62
CA GLN A 15 15.48 1.59 16.47
C GLN A 15 14.49 0.47 16.16
N LYS A 16 13.24 0.84 15.87
CA LYS A 16 12.19 -0.11 15.47
C LYS A 16 12.58 -0.77 14.15
N ALA A 17 12.18 -2.03 13.95
CA ALA A 17 12.48 -2.81 12.75
C ALA A 17 12.08 -2.11 11.43
N SER A 18 11.05 -1.26 11.46
CA SER A 18 10.63 -0.45 10.31
C SER A 18 11.64 0.61 9.88
N ALA A 19 12.42 1.15 10.82
CA ALA A 19 13.41 2.19 10.54
C ALA A 19 14.51 1.67 9.60
N TYR A 20 14.94 0.41 9.78
CA TYR A 20 15.93 -0.26 8.93
C TYR A 20 15.45 -0.55 7.51
N LYS A 21 14.14 -0.49 7.26
CA LYS A 21 13.54 -0.70 5.92
C LYS A 21 13.41 0.58 5.11
N THR A 22 13.71 1.74 5.71
CA THR A 22 13.65 3.04 5.04
C THR A 22 14.77 3.14 4.00
N GLU A 23 14.50 3.77 2.85
CA GLU A 23 15.49 3.92 1.77
C GLU A 23 16.81 4.55 2.26
N GLN A 24 16.73 5.52 3.16
CA GLN A 24 17.90 6.17 3.77
C GLN A 24 18.77 5.16 4.55
N ALA A 25 18.15 4.30 5.35
CA ALA A 25 18.84 3.28 6.15
C ALA A 25 19.47 2.20 5.26
N VAL A 26 18.75 1.77 4.21
CA VAL A 26 19.25 0.80 3.23
C VAL A 26 20.44 1.37 2.44
N ASN A 27 20.36 2.62 2.02
CA ASN A 27 21.47 3.28 1.30
C ASN A 27 22.69 3.50 2.19
N GLN A 28 22.49 3.82 3.47
CA GLN A 28 23.58 3.91 4.44
C GLN A 28 24.25 2.55 4.65
N ALA A 29 23.47 1.48 4.82
CA ALA A 29 23.99 0.11 4.96
C ALA A 29 24.82 -0.32 3.73
N ARG A 30 24.35 -0.01 2.52
CA ARG A 30 25.09 -0.26 1.27
C ARG A 30 26.44 0.45 1.23
N ARG A 31 26.49 1.71 1.65
CA ARG A 31 27.74 2.51 1.68
C ARG A 31 28.73 2.01 2.74
N GLN A 32 28.23 1.48 3.84
CA GLN A 32 29.02 0.96 4.95
C GLN A 32 29.47 -0.50 4.75
N GLY A 33 29.07 -1.14 3.64
CA GLY A 33 29.37 -2.56 3.39
C GLY A 33 28.63 -3.53 4.31
N ILE A 34 27.57 -3.06 4.99
CA ILE A 34 26.73 -3.90 5.83
C ILE A 34 25.84 -4.76 4.91
N PRO A 35 25.72 -6.08 5.16
CA PRO A 35 24.89 -6.95 4.33
C PRO A 35 23.44 -6.49 4.33
N VAL A 36 22.88 -6.28 3.13
CA VAL A 36 21.46 -5.95 2.93
C VAL A 36 20.76 -7.18 2.40
N GLU A 37 19.84 -7.73 3.19
CA GLU A 37 19.00 -8.84 2.75
C GLU A 37 17.94 -8.33 1.77
N THR A 38 17.90 -8.92 0.58
CA THR A 38 16.86 -8.66 -0.43
C THR A 38 16.00 -9.89 -0.59
N GLN A 39 14.68 -9.73 -0.44
CA GLN A 39 13.71 -10.78 -0.70
C GLN A 39 12.79 -10.36 -1.85
N GLN A 40 12.49 -11.30 -2.74
CA GLN A 40 11.50 -11.08 -3.79
C GLN A 40 10.10 -11.04 -3.15
N LYS A 41 9.31 -10.02 -3.50
CA LYS A 41 7.92 -9.93 -3.01
C LYS A 41 7.09 -11.05 -3.64
N PHE A 42 6.14 -11.59 -2.88
CA PHE A 42 5.17 -12.56 -3.39
C PHE A 42 4.44 -11.97 -4.62
N ASN A 43 4.36 -12.75 -5.71
CA ASN A 43 3.85 -12.36 -7.05
C ASN A 43 4.62 -11.25 -7.80
N ALA A 44 5.83 -10.87 -7.39
CA ALA A 44 6.64 -9.92 -8.15
C ALA A 44 7.00 -10.46 -9.55
N GLY A 45 7.01 -9.57 -10.55
CA GLY A 45 7.40 -9.91 -11.93
C GLY A 45 6.31 -10.61 -12.75
N THR A 46 5.05 -10.57 -12.31
CA THR A 46 3.91 -11.13 -13.07
C THR A 46 2.88 -10.05 -13.36
N ASN A 47 2.33 -10.04 -14.59
CA ASN A 47 1.21 -9.16 -14.98
C ASN A 47 -0.15 -9.73 -14.52
N LYS A 48 -0.20 -10.30 -13.31
CA LYS A 48 -1.46 -10.77 -12.76
C LYS A 48 -2.31 -9.56 -12.38
N GLN A 49 -3.55 -9.56 -12.84
CA GLN A 49 -4.56 -8.62 -12.38
C GLN A 49 -4.62 -8.65 -10.84
N PRO A 50 -4.89 -7.52 -10.17
CA PRO A 50 -4.99 -7.46 -8.72
C PRO A 50 -5.88 -8.61 -8.21
N GLY A 51 -5.32 -9.43 -7.32
CA GLY A 51 -6.04 -10.54 -6.71
C GLY A 51 -7.10 -10.06 -5.71
N THR A 52 -7.67 -11.00 -4.96
CA THR A 52 -8.69 -10.70 -3.95
C THR A 52 -8.23 -9.61 -2.97
N THR A 53 -9.02 -8.55 -2.85
CA THR A 53 -8.73 -7.39 -1.96
C THR A 53 -8.73 -7.72 -0.47
N LYS A 54 -9.23 -8.90 -0.09
CA LYS A 54 -9.30 -9.36 1.31
C LYS A 54 -8.25 -10.44 1.56
N ASN A 55 -7.73 -10.48 2.80
CA ASN A 55 -6.84 -11.55 3.25
C ASN A 55 -7.58 -12.89 3.24
N THR A 56 -7.28 -13.74 2.26
CA THR A 56 -7.90 -15.08 2.08
C THR A 56 -7.70 -15.98 3.29
N ALA A 57 -6.55 -15.87 3.97
CA ALA A 57 -6.26 -16.61 5.20
C ALA A 57 -7.09 -16.16 6.42
N LYS A 58 -7.66 -14.96 6.39
CA LYS A 58 -8.58 -14.47 7.42
C LYS A 58 -10.01 -14.91 7.10
N LEU A 59 -10.40 -14.83 5.83
CA LEU A 59 -11.69 -15.32 5.34
C LEU A 59 -11.90 -16.82 5.61
N ASP A 60 -10.87 -17.63 5.46
CA ASP A 60 -10.92 -19.08 5.74
C ASP A 60 -11.11 -19.41 7.24
N ARG A 61 -10.72 -18.47 8.12
CA ARG A 61 -10.84 -18.60 9.59
C ARG A 61 -12.09 -17.96 10.17
N GLU A 62 -12.80 -17.12 9.42
CA GLU A 62 -14.00 -16.43 9.87
C GLU A 62 -15.25 -17.28 9.56
N THR A 63 -15.83 -17.92 10.58
CA THR A 63 -16.98 -18.82 10.42
C THR A 63 -18.34 -18.22 10.78
N GLU A 64 -18.43 -16.99 11.33
CA GLU A 64 -19.70 -16.53 11.96
C GLU A 64 -20.39 -15.25 11.45
N GLU A 65 -19.79 -14.35 10.66
CA GLU A 65 -20.61 -13.33 9.97
C GLU A 65 -19.92 -12.69 8.75
N LEU A 66 -20.30 -13.13 7.55
CA LEU A 66 -19.78 -12.60 6.29
C LEU A 66 -20.66 -11.44 5.77
N LYS A 67 -20.72 -10.32 6.52
CA LYS A 67 -21.32 -9.08 6.02
C LYS A 67 -20.36 -8.41 5.04
N HIS A 68 -20.77 -8.33 3.77
CA HIS A 68 -20.07 -7.55 2.76
C HIS A 68 -20.59 -6.12 2.77
N GLU A 69 -19.68 -5.15 2.88
CA GLU A 69 -20.02 -3.76 2.62
C GLU A 69 -20.48 -3.64 1.16
N LYS A 70 -21.74 -3.23 0.99
CA LYS A 70 -22.29 -2.90 -0.31
C LYS A 70 -21.93 -1.47 -0.65
N VAL A 71 -21.79 -1.20 -1.94
CA VAL A 71 -21.58 0.16 -2.43
C VAL A 71 -22.76 1.04 -2.01
N PRO A 72 -22.52 2.22 -1.39
CA PRO A 72 -23.59 3.12 -1.01
C PRO A 72 -24.29 3.70 -2.24
N LEU A 73 -25.61 3.94 -2.14
CA LEU A 73 -26.44 4.45 -3.24
C LEU A 73 -25.99 5.83 -3.75
N ASP A 74 -25.38 6.63 -2.88
CA ASP A 74 -24.90 7.96 -3.24
C ASP A 74 -23.75 7.90 -4.26
N LEU A 75 -22.83 6.94 -4.11
CA LEU A 75 -21.75 6.72 -5.08
C LEU A 75 -22.31 6.31 -6.44
N ALA A 76 -23.36 5.50 -6.48
CA ALA A 76 -24.00 5.08 -7.71
C ALA A 76 -24.63 6.27 -8.46
N LYS A 77 -25.27 7.19 -7.74
CA LYS A 77 -25.84 8.43 -8.31
C LYS A 77 -24.76 9.36 -8.85
N LEU A 78 -23.70 9.58 -8.08
CA LEU A 78 -22.58 10.43 -8.49
C LEU A 78 -21.90 9.89 -9.75
N LEU A 79 -21.68 8.58 -9.81
CA LEU A 79 -21.08 7.93 -10.98
C LEU A 79 -21.97 8.04 -12.20
N MET A 80 -23.29 7.90 -12.04
CA MET A 80 -24.25 8.07 -13.13
C MET A 80 -24.25 9.50 -13.66
N GLN A 81 -24.26 10.50 -12.79
CA GLN A 81 -24.15 11.91 -13.17
C GLN A 81 -22.83 12.20 -13.89
N GLY A 82 -21.71 11.68 -13.38
CA GLY A 82 -20.40 11.82 -14.00
C GLY A 82 -20.32 11.19 -15.40
N ARG A 83 -21.00 10.05 -15.61
CA ARG A 83 -21.11 9.41 -16.94
C ARG A 83 -21.93 10.27 -17.90
N GLN A 84 -23.08 10.76 -17.47
CA GLN A 84 -23.96 11.60 -18.31
C GLN A 84 -23.30 12.92 -18.68
N ALA A 85 -22.63 13.59 -17.73
CA ALA A 85 -21.90 14.82 -17.99
C ALA A 85 -20.78 14.65 -19.03
N LYS A 86 -20.18 13.46 -19.09
CA LYS A 86 -19.14 13.12 -20.09
C LYS A 86 -19.70 12.48 -21.36
N GLY A 87 -21.00 12.25 -21.46
CA GLY A 87 -21.63 11.57 -22.59
C GLY A 87 -21.21 10.10 -22.74
N TRP A 88 -20.77 9.44 -21.66
CA TRP A 88 -20.22 8.08 -21.71
C TRP A 88 -21.27 6.99 -21.50
N SER A 89 -21.25 5.98 -22.38
CA SER A 89 -22.00 4.74 -22.15
C SER A 89 -21.31 3.87 -21.08
N GLN A 90 -21.99 2.80 -20.65
CA GLN A 90 -21.46 1.93 -19.59
C GLN A 90 -20.25 1.16 -20.09
N LYS A 91 -20.26 0.82 -21.38
CA LYS A 91 -19.15 0.17 -22.07
C LYS A 91 -17.93 1.08 -22.08
N ASP A 92 -18.11 2.36 -22.42
CA ASP A 92 -17.00 3.31 -22.50
C ASP A 92 -16.32 3.52 -21.15
N LEU A 93 -17.11 3.65 -20.07
CA LEU A 93 -16.54 3.73 -18.72
C LEU A 93 -15.77 2.45 -18.36
N ALA A 94 -16.33 1.27 -18.61
CA ALA A 94 -15.69 0.00 -18.27
C ALA A 94 -14.36 -0.20 -19.02
N THR A 95 -14.34 0.15 -20.32
CA THR A 95 -13.14 0.07 -21.16
C THR A 95 -12.05 1.02 -20.66
N VAL A 96 -12.40 2.26 -20.29
CA VAL A 96 -11.42 3.22 -19.74
C VAL A 96 -10.86 2.73 -18.41
N SER A 97 -11.71 2.26 -17.50
CA SER A 97 -11.26 1.75 -16.19
C SER A 97 -10.35 0.54 -16.32
N SER A 98 -10.69 -0.41 -17.20
CA SER A 98 -9.86 -1.61 -17.42
C SER A 98 -8.51 -1.27 -18.07
N CYS A 99 -8.45 -0.27 -18.94
CA CYS A 99 -7.23 0.12 -19.64
C CYS A 99 -6.27 0.95 -18.76
N GLN A 100 -6.79 1.67 -17.75
CA GLN A 100 -5.95 2.40 -16.78
C GLN A 100 -5.20 1.47 -15.83
N GLU A 101 -5.80 0.34 -15.44
CA GLU A 101 -5.15 -0.65 -14.57
C GLU A 101 -3.90 -1.27 -15.22
N LEU A 102 -3.84 -1.32 -16.56
CA LEU A 102 -2.73 -1.90 -17.32
C LEU A 102 -1.53 -0.96 -17.56
N LYS A 103 -1.62 0.31 -17.13
CA LYS A 103 -0.55 1.31 -17.30
C LYS A 103 0.32 1.52 -16.05
N LYS A 104 0.13 0.72 -15.00
CA LYS A 104 1.00 0.65 -13.82
C LYS A 104 1.95 -0.54 -13.94
#